data_AF-A0A9C7QE85-F1
#
_entry.id   AF-A0A9C7QE85-F1
#
_cell.length_a   1.000
_cell.length_b   1.000
_cell.length_c   1.000
_cell.angle_alpha   90.00
_cell.angle_beta   90.00
_cell.angle_gamma   90.00
#
_symmetry.space_group_name_H-M   'P 1'
#
loop_
_entity.id
_entity.type
_entity.pdbx_description
1 polymer ?
#
loop_
_entity_poly.entity_id
_entity_poly.type
_entity_poly.pdbx_seq_one_letter_code
_entity_poly.pdbx_strand_id
1 'polypeptide(L)' 'MKTVKININTINDVKNFVSIVSRCDYDVDIVSGRYAIDAKSIMGIFSLD' A
#
# COMPACT_ATOMS: atom_id res chain seq x y z
N MET A 1 16.06 4.02 -3.91
CA MET A 1 15.02 3.21 -3.26
C MET A 1 15.01 3.53 -1.77
N LYS A 2 13.86 3.95 -1.23
CA LYS A 2 13.67 4.16 0.21
C LYS A 2 12.58 3.21 0.68
N THR A 3 12.79 2.59 1.84
CA THR A 3 11.87 1.60 2.41
C THR A 3 11.51 2.01 3.82
N VAL A 4 10.23 1.93 4.15
CA VAL A 4 9.70 2.24 5.48
C VAL A 4 8.71 1.16 5.88
N LYS A 5 8.74 0.77 7.16
CA LYS A 5 7.71 -0.12 7.72
C LYS A 5 6.56 0.73 8.21
N ILE A 6 5.35 0.37 7.80
CA ILE A 6 4.11 1.02 8.22
C ILE A 6 3.19 -0.03 8.82
N ASN A 7 2.31 0.41 9.70
CA ASN A 7 1.26 -0.44 10.26
C ASN A 7 -0.10 0.13 9.82
N ILE A 8 -0.90 -0.69 9.16
CA ILE A 8 -2.23 -0.32 8.65
C ILE A 8 -3.23 -1.21 9.38
N ASN A 9 -4.03 -0.64 10.27
CA ASN A 9 -4.87 -1.43 11.19
C ASN A 9 -6.36 -1.41 10.80
N THR A 10 -6.79 -0.40 10.04
CA THR A 10 -8.19 -0.22 9.68
C THR A 10 -8.39 -0.08 8.18
N ILE A 11 -9.61 -0.40 7.72
CA ILE A 11 -10.04 -0.18 6.32
C ILE A 11 -9.91 1.30 5.93
N ASN A 12 -10.12 2.22 6.88
CA ASN A 12 -9.99 3.65 6.62
C ASN A 12 -8.52 4.04 6.39
N ASP A 13 -7.59 3.43 7.12
CA ASP A 13 -6.16 3.63 6.91
C ASP A 13 -5.73 3.17 5.52
N VAL A 14 -6.23 2.02 5.04
CA VAL A 14 -5.99 1.53 3.66
C VAL A 14 -6.46 2.57 2.64
N LYS A 15 -7.70 3.06 2.77
CA LYS A 15 -8.27 4.04 1.84
C LYS A 15 -7.45 5.33 1.81
N ASN A 16 -7.08 5.85 2.99
CA ASN A 16 -6.26 7.06 3.10
C ASN A 16 -4.88 6.84 2.48
N PHE A 17 -4.24 5.72 2.78
CA PHE A 17 -2.94 5.35 2.25
C PHE A 17 -2.96 5.29 0.71
N VAL A 18 -3.91 4.55 0.12
CA VAL A 18 -4.06 4.44 -1.34
C VAL A 18 -4.28 5.82 -1.96
N SER A 19 -5.12 6.67 -1.35
CA SER A 19 -5.38 8.03 -1.85
C SER A 19 -4.12 8.90 -1.88
N ILE A 20 -3.25 8.77 -0.88
CA ILE A 20 -1.98 9.50 -0.80
C ILE A 20 -1.02 8.99 -1.87
N VAL A 21 -0.77 7.68 -1.93
CA VAL A 21 0.22 7.11 -2.86
C VAL A 21 -0.22 7.19 -4.33
N SER A 22 -1.52 7.26 -4.60
CA SER A 22 -2.06 7.47 -5.95
C SER A 22 -1.71 8.86 -6.52
N ARG A 23 -1.35 9.83 -5.67
CA ARG A 23 -0.90 11.17 -6.09
C ARG A 23 0.60 11.25 -6.32
N CYS A 24 1.35 10.17 -6.05
CA CYS A 24 2.77 10.13 -6.31
C CYS A 24 3.03 9.79 -7.79
N ASP A 25 3.84 10.61 -8.45
CA ASP A 25 4.25 10.41 -9.86
C ASP A 25 5.26 9.26 -10.05
N TYR A 26 5.55 8.51 -8.99
CA TYR A 26 6.44 7.36 -8.98
C TYR A 26 5.71 6.12 -8.48
N ASP A 27 6.32 4.96 -8.72
CA ASP A 27 5.80 3.67 -8.28
C ASP A 27 6.07 3.46 -6.80
N VAL A 28 5.06 2.92 -6.12
CA VAL A 28 5.10 2.60 -4.70
C VAL A 28 4.59 1.18 -4.55
N ASP A 29 5.40 0.33 -3.95
CA ASP A 29 5.04 -1.07 -3.70
C ASP A 29 4.83 -1.31 -2.20
N ILE A 30 3.82 -2.11 -1.86
CA ILE A 30 3.68 -2.72 -0.53
C ILE A 30 4.23 -4.14 -0.61
N VAL A 31 5.11 -4.46 0.35
CA VAL A 31 5.62 -5.81 0.53
C VAL A 31 5.13 -6.36 1.87
N SER A 32 4.44 -7.49 1.83
CA SER A 32 4.02 -8.24 3.02
C SER A 32 4.43 -9.70 2.85
N GLY A 33 5.41 -10.14 3.66
CA GLY A 33 5.99 -11.48 3.54
C GLY A 33 6.60 -11.72 2.15
N ARG A 34 5.97 -12.62 1.38
CA ARG A 34 6.39 -12.98 0.01
C ARG A 34 5.67 -12.20 -1.09
N TYR A 35 4.67 -11.41 -0.73
CA TYR A 35 3.83 -10.68 -1.68
C TYR A 35 4.37 -9.27 -1.88
N ALA A 36 4.47 -8.86 -3.14
CA ALA A 36 4.73 -7.48 -3.53
C ALA A 36 3.56 -7.02 -4.41
N ILE A 37 2.92 -5.92 -4.02
CA ILE A 37 1.69 -5.43 -4.63
C ILE A 37 1.83 -3.92 -4.86
N ASP A 38 1.27 -3.45 -5.97
CA ASP A 38 1.12 -2.03 -6.25
C ASP A 38 0.31 -1.34 -5.15
N ALA A 39 0.93 -0.39 -4.46
CA ALA A 39 0.33 0.39 -3.38
C ALA A 39 -0.85 1.25 -3.83
N LYS A 40 -0.99 1.51 -5.13
CA LYS A 40 -2.12 2.24 -5.73
C LYS A 40 -3.35 1.34 -5.92
N SER A 41 -3.20 0.01 -5.82
CA SER A 41 -4.30 -0.95 -5.94
C SER A 41 -4.94 -1.26 -4.59
N ILE A 42 -6.07 -0.62 -4.30
CA ILE A 42 -6.84 -0.90 -3.08
C ILE A 42 -7.27 -2.36 -2.97
N MET A 43 -7.64 -2.99 -4.08
CA MET A 43 -8.01 -4.41 -4.10
C MET A 43 -6.80 -5.31 -3.85
N GLY A 44 -5.62 -4.93 -4.35
CA GLY A 44 -4.38 -5.63 -4.08
C GLY A 44 -4.06 -5.62 -2.59
N ILE A 45 -4.19 -4.48 -1.92
CA ILE A 45 -3.95 -4.39 -0.47
C ILE A 45 -4.96 -5.24 0.32
N PHE A 46 -6.23 -5.24 -0.05
CA PHE A 46 -7.23 -6.11 0.60
C PHE A 46 -6.99 -7.60 0.34
N SER A 47 -6.22 -7.97 -0.68
CA SER A 47 -5.81 -9.36 -0.92
C SER A 47 -4.63 -9.83 -0.06
N LEU A 48 -4.02 -8.93 0.73
CA LEU A 48 -2.95 -9.26 1.69
C LEU A 48 -3.46 -9.74 3.05
N ASP A 49 -4.78 -9.78 3.23
CA ASP A 49 -5.45 -10.39 4.39
C ASP A 49 -5.32 -11.93 4.36
#